data_AF-A0A7D7QBD4-F1
#
_entry.id   AF-A0A7D7QBD4-F1
#
_cell.length_a   1.000
_cell.length_b   1.000
_cell.length_c   1.000
_cell.angle_alpha   90.00
_cell.angle_beta   90.00
_cell.angle_gamma   90.00
#
_symmetry.space_group_name_H-M   'P 1'
#
loop_
_entity.id
_entity.type
_entity.pdbx_description
1 polymer ?
#
loop_
_entity_poly.entity_id
_entity_poly.type
_entity_poly.pdbx_seq_one_letter_code
_entity_poly.pdbx_strand_id
1 'polypeptide(L)'
;MGRVKARKAIKLLSLIVISAILFVLNSYWGSTVIALPPPEDTPEEILRTKIIIEARSPIDGKFLTAAEYVQLQAQLQEVPPPKLDPNIRDQIFLLRLRKTLFQFFPFLNF
;
A
#
# COMPACT_ATOMS: atom_id res chain seq x y z
N MET A 1 -29.22 -69.65 -1.12
CA MET A 1 -29.18 -68.16 -1.28
C MET A 1 -28.47 -67.40 -0.15
N GLY A 2 -28.37 -67.94 1.08
CA GLY A 2 -27.80 -67.21 2.24
C GLY A 2 -26.29 -66.94 2.22
N ARG A 3 -25.46 -67.90 1.77
CA ARG A 3 -23.98 -67.75 1.76
C ARG A 3 -23.48 -66.63 0.84
N VAL A 4 -24.19 -66.37 -0.27
CA VAL A 4 -23.86 -65.29 -1.21
C VAL A 4 -24.20 -63.92 -0.61
N LYS A 5 -25.32 -63.81 0.10
CA LYS A 5 -25.70 -62.59 0.83
C LYS A 5 -24.70 -62.27 1.96
N ALA A 6 -24.26 -63.30 2.71
CA ALA A 6 -23.25 -63.14 3.75
C ALA A 6 -21.90 -62.65 3.20
N ARG A 7 -21.41 -63.21 2.08
CA ARG A 7 -20.18 -62.73 1.44
C ARG A 7 -20.28 -61.28 0.94
N LYS A 8 -21.44 -60.88 0.41
CA LYS A 8 -21.68 -59.48 0.01
C LYS A 8 -21.71 -58.53 1.22
N ALA A 9 -22.32 -58.94 2.32
CA ALA A 9 -22.34 -58.16 3.56
C ALA A 9 -20.93 -57.97 4.15
N ILE A 10 -20.10 -59.03 4.16
CA ILE A 10 -18.71 -58.95 4.64
C ILE A 10 -17.88 -57.98 3.79
N LYS A 11 -18.03 -58.01 2.46
CA LYS A 11 -17.34 -57.08 1.55
C LYS A 11 -17.78 -55.63 1.75
N LEU A 12 -19.08 -55.39 1.99
CA LEU A 12 -19.59 -54.05 2.30
C LEU A 12 -19.01 -53.54 3.62
N LEU A 13 -18.98 -54.39 4.65
CA LEU A 13 -18.45 -54.03 5.96
C LEU A 13 -16.95 -53.70 5.88
N SER A 14 -16.16 -54.48 5.13
CA SER A 14 -14.75 -54.15 4.93
C SER A 14 -14.55 -52.82 4.20
N LEU A 15 -15.42 -52.49 3.23
CA LEU A 15 -15.32 -51.24 2.46
C LEU A 15 -15.66 -50.02 3.31
N ILE A 16 -16.65 -50.14 4.21
CA ILE A 16 -17.00 -49.09 5.18
C ILE A 16 -15.84 -48.85 6.15
N VAL A 17 -15.24 -49.92 6.68
CA VAL A 17 -14.11 -49.82 7.62
C VAL A 17 -12.91 -49.15 6.95
N ILE A 18 -12.57 -49.54 5.72
CA ILE A 18 -11.48 -48.92 4.96
C ILE A 18 -11.78 -47.43 4.71
N SER A 19 -12.99 -47.10 4.30
CA SER A 19 -13.38 -45.71 4.04
C SER A 19 -13.35 -44.84 5.30
N ALA A 20 -13.76 -45.37 6.44
CA ALA A 20 -13.71 -44.66 7.72
C ALA A 20 -12.27 -44.40 8.17
N ILE A 21 -11.39 -45.39 8.01
CA ILE A 21 -9.96 -45.25 8.33
C ILE A 21 -9.30 -44.19 7.43
N LEU A 22 -9.61 -44.20 6.13
CA LEU A 22 -9.10 -43.20 5.20
C LEU A 22 -9.59 -41.78 5.54
N PHE A 23 -10.86 -41.63 5.92
CA PHE A 23 -11.41 -40.35 6.34
C PHE A 23 -10.73 -39.79 7.59
N VAL A 24 -10.53 -40.66 8.59
CA VAL A 24 -9.81 -40.31 9.84
C VAL A 24 -8.36 -39.93 9.54
N LEU A 25 -7.65 -40.70 8.71
CA LEU A 25 -6.27 -40.37 8.31
C LEU A 25 -6.19 -39.04 7.55
N ASN A 26 -7.16 -38.72 6.71
CA ASN A 26 -7.19 -37.46 5.97
C ASN A 26 -7.47 -36.26 6.90
N SER A 27 -8.25 -36.46 7.97
CA SER A 27 -8.55 -35.41 8.97
C SER A 27 -7.32 -34.97 9.78
N TYR A 28 -6.27 -35.80 9.87
CA TYR A 28 -5.01 -35.42 10.51
C TYR A 28 -4.08 -34.62 9.59
N TRP A 29 -4.41 -34.48 8.30
CA TRP A 29 -3.78 -33.49 7.44
C TRP A 29 -4.31 -32.11 7.85
N GLY A 30 -3.71 -31.54 8.90
CA GLY A 30 -4.05 -30.22 9.39
C GLY A 30 -4.01 -29.21 8.24
N SER A 31 -5.10 -28.47 8.05
CA SER A 31 -5.08 -27.33 7.15
C SER A 31 -4.05 -26.34 7.69
N THR A 32 -2.91 -26.21 7.02
CA THR A 32 -2.02 -25.07 7.23
C THR A 32 -2.90 -23.83 7.07
N VAL A 33 -3.07 -23.04 8.12
CA VAL A 33 -3.91 -21.85 8.08
C VAL A 33 -3.18 -20.84 7.19
N ILE A 34 -3.46 -20.88 5.88
CA ILE A 34 -2.85 -20.04 4.83
C ILE A 34 -3.19 -18.55 5.03
N ALA A 35 -4.11 -18.22 5.94
CA ALA A 35 -4.60 -16.87 6.16
C ALA A 35 -3.75 -16.05 7.16
N LEU A 36 -2.77 -16.65 7.84
CA LEU A 36 -1.87 -15.89 8.70
C LEU A 36 -0.72 -15.34 7.87
N PRO A 37 -0.39 -14.04 7.98
CA PRO A 37 0.81 -13.51 7.35
C PRO A 37 2.04 -14.26 7.89
N PRO A 38 3.13 -14.32 7.09
CA PRO A 38 4.40 -14.89 7.53
C PRO A 38 4.81 -14.32 8.89
N PRO A 39 5.35 -15.13 9.81
CA PRO A 39 5.80 -14.64 11.13
C PRO A 39 6.88 -13.56 11.04
N GLU A 40 7.58 -13.46 9.91
CA GLU A 40 8.54 -12.39 9.65
C GLU A 40 7.90 -11.03 9.35
N ASP A 41 6.63 -11.00 8.94
CA ASP A 41 5.94 -9.74 8.63
C ASP A 41 5.47 -9.05 9.91
N THR A 42 5.85 -7.78 10.06
CA THR A 42 5.40 -6.97 11.19
C THR A 42 3.90 -6.67 11.07
N PRO A 43 3.09 -6.98 12.11
CA PRO A 43 1.66 -6.67 12.12
C PRO A 43 1.36 -5.19 11.88
N GLU A 44 0.24 -4.92 11.22
CA GLU A 44 -0.20 -3.55 10.93
C GLU A 44 -0.44 -2.74 12.20
N GLU A 45 -0.91 -3.36 13.28
CA GLU A 45 -1.14 -2.71 14.57
C GLU A 45 0.17 -2.13 15.13
N ILE A 46 1.27 -2.86 14.96
CA ILE A 46 2.60 -2.39 15.38
C ILE A 46 3.04 -1.23 14.48
N LEU A 47 2.86 -1.35 13.16
CA LEU A 47 3.21 -0.27 12.22
C LEU A 47 2.41 1.01 12.46
N ARG A 48 1.13 0.90 12.83
CA ARG A 48 0.27 2.06 13.17
C ARG A 48 0.71 2.76 14.45
N THR A 49 1.30 2.02 15.39
CA THR A 49 1.85 2.60 16.64
C THR A 49 3.29 3.09 16.51
N LYS A 50 3.99 2.71 15.43
CA LYS A 50 5.37 3.14 15.20
C LYS A 50 5.41 4.62 14.84
N ILE A 51 5.85 5.45 15.78
CA ILE A 51 6.10 6.87 15.54
C ILE A 51 7.35 6.97 14.66
N ILE A 52 7.16 7.40 13.41
CA ILE A 52 8.26 7.64 12.47
C ILE A 52 8.92 8.97 12.88
N ILE A 53 9.98 8.89 13.67
CA ILE A 53 10.78 10.05 14.11
C ILE A 53 11.78 10.47 13.01
N GLU A 54 12.11 9.53 12.13
CA GLU A 54 13.03 9.70 11.01
C GLU A 54 12.33 10.43 9.86
N ALA A 55 12.68 11.70 9.66
CA ALA A 55 12.27 12.43 8.46
C ALA A 55 13.20 12.09 7.30
N ARG A 56 12.75 12.19 6.05
CA ARG A 56 13.64 12.18 4.89
C ARG A 56 13.97 13.61 4.47
N SER A 57 15.22 13.84 4.08
CA SER A 57 15.63 15.11 3.47
C SER A 57 14.78 15.41 2.23
N PRO A 58 14.15 16.60 2.14
CA PRO A 58 13.42 17.04 0.95
C PRO A 58 14.31 17.18 -0.30
N ILE A 59 15.64 17.23 -0.10
CA ILE A 59 16.63 17.47 -1.16
C ILE A 59 17.20 16.15 -1.66
N ASP A 60 17.67 15.30 -0.74
CA ASP A 60 18.46 14.09 -1.06
C ASP A 60 17.76 12.77 -0.72
N GLY A 61 16.60 12.80 -0.03
CA GLY A 61 15.88 11.61 0.41
C GLY A 61 16.58 10.78 1.51
N LYS A 62 17.72 11.23 2.03
CA LYS A 62 18.45 10.59 3.14
C LYS A 62 17.65 10.67 4.44
N PHE A 63 17.84 9.70 5.32
CA PHE A 63 17.28 9.73 6.67
C PHE A 63 17.91 10.86 7.48
N LEU A 64 17.06 11.65 8.13
CA LEU A 64 17.41 12.77 8.99
C LEU A 64 16.73 12.58 10.35
N THR A 65 17.43 12.96 11.40
CA THR A 65 16.85 13.07 12.74
C THR A 65 15.91 14.28 12.80
N ALA A 66 14.98 14.28 13.76
CA ALA A 66 14.04 15.39 13.94
C ALA A 66 14.75 16.76 14.15
N ALA A 67 15.90 16.77 14.85
CA ALA A 67 16.68 17.98 15.07
C ALA A 67 17.33 18.51 13.78
N GLU A 68 17.92 17.62 12.98
CA GLU A 68 18.51 17.97 11.69
C GLU A 68 17.45 18.46 10.70
N TYR A 69 16.25 17.87 10.72
CA TYR A 69 15.14 18.33 9.90
C TYR A 69 14.71 19.76 10.24
N VAL A 70 14.60 20.10 11.52
CA VAL A 70 14.26 21.47 11.96
C VAL A 70 15.33 22.48 11.52
N GLN A 71 16.61 22.12 11.64
CA GLN A 71 17.71 22.96 11.17
C GLN A 71 17.69 23.15 9.65
N LEU A 72 17.47 22.06 8.90
CA LEU A 72 17.37 22.11 7.44
C LEU A 72 16.18 22.97 6.99
N GLN A 73 15.04 22.86 7.68
CA GLN A 73 13.85 23.65 7.39
C GLN A 73 14.09 25.14 7.63
N ALA A 74 14.83 25.50 8.68
CA ALA A 74 15.22 26.90 8.94
C ALA A 74 16.13 27.44 7.82
N GLN A 75 17.14 26.66 7.39
CA GLN A 75 18.01 27.04 6.27
C GLN A 75 17.24 27.22 4.95
N LEU A 76 16.26 26.35 4.68
CA LEU A 76 15.42 26.44 3.47
C LEU A 76 14.47 27.65 3.49
N GLN A 77 14.03 28.10 4.66
CA GLN A 77 13.19 29.30 4.78
C GLN A 77 13.98 30.59 4.60
N GLU A 78 15.28 30.59 4.92
CA GLU A 78 16.15 31.75 4.76
C GLU A 78 16.53 32.02 3.29
N VAL A 79 16.43 31.03 2.41
CA VAL A 79 16.69 31.24 0.97
C VAL A 79 15.49 31.97 0.37
N PRO A 80 15.64 33.24 -0.07
CA PRO A 80 14.56 33.93 -0.75
C PRO A 80 14.21 33.13 -2.01
N PRO A 81 12.91 32.95 -2.32
CA PRO A 81 12.50 32.22 -3.51
C PRO A 81 13.22 32.80 -4.73
N PRO A 82 13.68 31.96 -5.67
CA PRO A 82 14.45 32.42 -6.83
C PRO A 82 13.69 33.56 -7.50
N LYS A 83 14.24 34.77 -7.39
CA LYS A 83 13.63 35.95 -7.97
C LYS A 83 13.83 35.86 -9.47
N LEU A 84 12.75 35.58 -10.20
CA LEU A 84 12.71 35.77 -11.65
C LEU A 84 13.19 37.18 -11.98
N ASP A 85 13.92 37.31 -13.09
CA ASP A 85 14.34 38.61 -13.62
C ASP A 85 13.15 39.57 -13.66
N PRO A 86 13.27 40.80 -13.14
CA PRO A 86 12.17 41.74 -13.06
C PRO A 86 11.47 41.97 -14.40
N ASN A 87 12.22 42.01 -15.52
CA ASN A 87 11.65 42.22 -16.84
C ASN A 87 10.77 41.04 -17.26
N ILE A 88 11.20 39.81 -16.97
CA ILE A 88 10.43 38.60 -17.27
C ILE A 88 9.14 38.58 -16.42
N ARG A 89 9.22 38.95 -15.15
CA ARG A 89 8.06 39.04 -14.25
C ARG A 89 7.02 40.02 -14.80
N ASP A 90 7.47 41.21 -15.20
CA ASP A 90 6.60 42.26 -15.71
C ASP A 90 5.98 41.88 -17.06
N GLN A 91 6.76 41.24 -17.94
CA GLN A 91 6.25 40.73 -19.21
C GLN A 91 5.17 39.65 -18.99
N ILE A 92 5.38 38.70 -18.06
CA ILE A 92 4.37 37.69 -17.71
C ILE A 92 3.12 38.35 -17.14
N PHE A 93 3.27 39.37 -16.30
CA PHE A 93 2.14 40.12 -15.74
C PHE A 93 1.32 40.79 -16.85
N LEU A 94 1.96 41.49 -17.79
CA LEU A 94 1.29 42.13 -18.92
C LEU A 94 0.58 41.12 -19.83
N LEU A 95 1.20 39.97 -20.08
CA LEU A 95 0.57 38.90 -20.87
C LEU A 95 -0.67 38.33 -20.18
N ARG A 96 -0.60 38.12 -18.86
CA ARG A 96 -1.76 37.69 -18.07
C ARG A 96 -2.86 38.74 -18.10
N LEU A 97 -2.52 40.01 -17.89
CA LEU A 97 -3.47 41.11 -17.95
C LEU A 97 -4.14 41.19 -19.33
N ARG A 98 -3.37 41.13 -20.42
CA ARG A 98 -3.89 41.09 -21.79
C ARG A 98 -4.86 39.92 -21.99
N LYS A 99 -4.50 38.72 -21.55
CA LYS A 99 -5.35 37.53 -21.66
C LYS A 99 -6.65 37.73 -20.89
N THR A 100 -6.58 38.26 -19.67
CA THR A 100 -7.75 38.55 -18.84
C THR A 100 -8.67 39.58 -19.50
N LEU A 101 -8.09 40.65 -20.09
CA LEU A 101 -8.86 41.65 -20.83
C LEU A 101 -9.60 41.03 -22.01
N PHE A 102 -8.95 40.20 -22.83
CA PHE A 102 -9.64 39.50 -23.93
C PHE A 102 -10.66 38.46 -23.45
N GLN A 103 -10.49 37.89 -22.27
CA GLN A 103 -11.45 36.98 -21.67
C GLN A 103 -12.74 37.69 -21.25
N PHE A 104 -12.65 38.89 -20.66
CA PHE A 104 -13.83 39.66 -20.22
C PHE A 104 -14.41 40.57 -21.30
N PHE A 105 -13.58 41.05 -22.22
CA PHE A 105 -13.95 41.96 -23.30
C PHE A 105 -13.56 41.35 -24.66
N PRO A 106 -14.32 40.35 -25.14
CA PRO A 106 -13.97 39.60 -26.36
C PRO A 106 -13.96 40.47 -27.62
N PHE A 107 -14.65 41.62 -27.59
CA PHE A 107 -14.65 42.59 -28.68
C PHE A 107 -13.34 43.35 -28.84
N LEU A 108 -12.42 43.34 -27.86
CA LEU A 108 -11.10 43.98 -28.02
C LEU A 108 -10.13 43.17 -28.89
N ASN A 109 -10.48 41.93 -29.23
CA ASN A 109 -9.70 41.05 -30.09
C ASN A 109 -10.19 41.20 -31.54
N PHE A 110 -9.66 42.20 -32.25
CA PHE A 110 -9.93 42.48 -33.66
C PHE A 110 -8.82 41.94 -34.58
#